data_AF-A0A453JQ57-F1
#
_entry.id   AF-A0A453JQ57-F1
#
_cell.length_a   1.000
_cell.length_b   1.000
_cell.length_c   1.000
_cell.angle_alpha   90.00
_cell.angle_beta   90.00
_cell.angle_gamma   90.00
#
_symmetry.space_group_name_H-M   'P 1'
#
loop_
_entity.id
_entity.type
_entity.pdbx_description
1 polymer ?
#
loop_
_entity_poly.entity_id
_entity_poly.type
_entity_poly.pdbx_seq_one_letter_code
_entity_poly.pdbx_strand_id
1 'polypeptide(L)'
;SFICNDTGALLQAPQERFQLYNDKVVKFSVRELSDVKRVSSHHLRLLGFKPLDCLKDYHNLSPSTFIYPSDEQIFGSTRVFVALHSSMLRLGRFALAFYGTPTRPRLVALVAQEEVISSSGQDEPPGMHMIYLPYSDDVRYPEEVHLTSGDAPRATDEQIKKASNLLRRIDLKHFSVSHFANPGLQKHYGILEALALGEDEMPDIKDETLPDEEGLASRPGVVKAIEEFKAAVFGENYDQEEAEAAAAKGGASKKRKAIADAASQKSAAYDWADLADNGKLKDMTVMDLKTYLTAHGLAVSGKKDAIISRILTHLGK
;
A
#
# COMPACT_ATOMS: atom_id res chain seq x y z
N SER A 1 6.14 -23.31 29.11
CA SER A 1 7.27 -24.12 29.60
C SER A 1 7.79 -25.00 28.48
N PHE A 2 9.09 -25.25 28.41
CA PHE A 2 9.69 -26.06 27.35
C PHE A 2 10.03 -27.46 27.90
N ILE A 3 9.80 -28.49 27.10
CA ILE A 3 10.06 -29.89 27.43
C ILE A 3 11.22 -30.38 26.55
N CYS A 4 12.18 -31.08 27.14
CA CYS A 4 13.25 -31.72 26.38
C CYS A 4 12.68 -32.91 25.61
N ASN A 5 12.87 -32.92 24.29
CA ASN A 5 12.35 -33.98 23.41
C ASN A 5 12.94 -35.37 23.75
N ASP A 6 14.20 -35.44 24.15
CA ASP A 6 14.88 -36.72 24.36
C ASP A 6 14.61 -37.32 25.74
N THR A 7 14.45 -36.47 26.76
CA THR A 7 14.30 -36.91 28.16
C THR A 7 12.88 -36.77 28.70
N GLY A 8 11.99 -36.05 27.99
CA GLY A 8 10.65 -35.69 28.47
C GLY A 8 10.67 -34.76 29.70
N ALA A 9 11.85 -34.35 30.16
CA ALA A 9 11.99 -33.52 31.36
C ALA A 9 11.65 -32.05 31.07
N LEU A 10 11.09 -31.39 32.09
CA LEU A 10 10.85 -29.96 32.06
C LEU A 10 12.18 -29.19 32.12
N LEU A 11 12.40 -28.27 31.17
CA LEU A 11 13.57 -27.40 31.19
C LEU A 11 13.39 -26.30 32.25
N GLN A 12 14.18 -26.37 33.32
CA GLN A 12 14.16 -25.39 34.42
C GLN A 12 15.14 -24.23 34.22
N ALA A 13 16.27 -24.45 33.56
CA ALA A 13 17.27 -23.42 33.31
C ALA A 13 16.87 -22.50 32.14
N PRO A 14 17.18 -21.18 32.21
CA PRO A 14 17.01 -20.29 31.07
C PRO A 14 17.81 -20.80 29.88
N GLN A 15 17.14 -21.03 28.76
CA GLN A 15 17.80 -21.55 27.57
C GLN A 15 18.69 -20.46 26.96
N GLU A 16 19.93 -20.84 26.63
CA GLU A 16 20.80 -20.00 25.81
C GLU A 16 20.18 -19.80 24.43
N ARG A 17 20.35 -18.60 23.89
CA ARG A 17 19.96 -18.27 22.52
C ARG A 17 21.19 -18.33 21.65
N PHE A 18 21.05 -18.75 20.41
CA PHE A 18 22.16 -18.73 19.47
C PHE A 18 21.72 -18.17 18.12
N GLN A 19 22.69 -17.61 17.41
CA GLN A 19 22.54 -17.19 16.02
C GLN A 19 23.75 -17.67 15.23
N LEU A 20 23.51 -18.25 14.07
CA LEU A 20 24.55 -18.65 13.14
C LEU A 20 25.02 -17.42 12.35
N TYR A 21 26.32 -17.18 12.32
CA TYR A 21 26.94 -16.11 11.56
C TYR A 21 28.27 -16.60 10.96
N ASN A 22 28.37 -16.63 9.62
CA ASN A 22 29.50 -17.20 8.88
C ASN A 22 29.94 -18.57 9.42
N ASP A 23 28.99 -19.51 9.48
CA ASP A 23 29.18 -20.89 9.98
C ASP A 23 29.67 -21.01 11.44
N LYS A 24 29.67 -19.91 12.19
CA LYS A 24 29.98 -19.90 13.62
C LYS A 24 28.70 -19.74 14.43
N VAL A 25 28.58 -20.57 15.47
CA VAL A 25 27.49 -20.47 16.44
C VAL A 25 27.86 -19.39 17.46
N VAL A 26 27.17 -18.25 17.41
CA VAL A 26 27.30 -17.20 18.43
C VAL A 26 26.20 -17.42 19.46
N LYS A 27 26.58 -17.69 20.71
CA LYS A 27 25.66 -17.92 21.82
C LYS A 27 25.53 -16.67 22.68
N PHE A 28 24.32 -16.45 23.18
CA PHE A 28 24.00 -15.37 24.10
C PHE A 28 23.07 -15.89 25.19
N SER A 29 23.33 -15.47 26.41
CA SER A 29 22.36 -15.52 27.48
C SER A 29 21.24 -14.50 27.25
N VAL A 30 20.09 -14.72 27.90
CA VAL A 30 18.95 -13.77 27.86
C VAL A 30 19.34 -12.40 28.44
N ARG A 31 20.28 -12.38 29.40
CA ARG A 31 20.81 -11.15 30.02
C ARG A 31 21.64 -10.36 29.03
N GLU A 32 22.62 -10.99 28.37
CA GLU A 32 23.46 -10.34 27.36
C GLU A 32 22.61 -9.77 26.21
N LEU A 33 21.61 -10.52 25.74
CA LEU A 33 20.68 -10.00 24.72
C LEU A 33 19.90 -8.77 25.17
N SER A 34 19.58 -8.69 26.46
CA SER A 34 18.87 -7.55 27.03
C SER A 34 19.78 -6.35 27.17
N ASP A 35 21.03 -6.56 27.58
CA ASP A 35 22.01 -5.49 27.77
C ASP A 35 22.47 -4.89 26.44
N VAL A 36 22.73 -5.71 25.42
CA VAL A 36 23.08 -5.25 24.07
C VAL A 36 21.98 -4.40 23.45
N LYS A 37 20.71 -4.69 23.78
CA LYS A 37 19.56 -3.96 23.24
C LYS A 37 19.20 -2.71 24.04
N ARG A 38 19.75 -2.53 25.25
CA ARG A 38 19.33 -1.48 26.19
C ARG A 38 19.82 -0.10 25.72
N VAL A 39 18.88 0.78 25.41
CA VAL A 39 19.13 2.15 24.91
C VAL A 39 18.54 3.22 25.83
N SER A 40 17.42 2.96 26.52
CA SER A 40 16.80 3.88 27.49
C SER A 40 16.61 3.21 28.85
N SER A 41 16.58 3.99 29.93
CA SER A 41 16.21 3.52 31.28
C SER A 41 14.75 3.78 31.64
N HIS A 42 14.05 4.60 30.85
CA HIS A 42 12.68 5.05 31.11
C HIS A 42 11.76 4.74 29.93
N HIS A 43 10.48 4.54 30.23
CA HIS A 43 9.44 4.22 29.25
C HIS A 43 9.06 5.40 28.36
N LEU A 44 9.13 6.63 28.88
CA LEU A 44 8.94 7.85 28.11
C LEU A 44 10.01 8.85 28.54
N ARG A 45 10.85 9.27 27.58
CA ARG A 45 11.96 10.20 27.84
C ARG A 45 11.90 11.34 26.84
N LEU A 46 11.59 12.53 27.32
CA LEU A 46 11.63 13.76 26.53
C LEU A 46 13.06 14.05 26.06
N LEU A 47 13.20 14.35 24.77
CA LEU A 47 14.44 14.75 24.12
C LEU A 47 14.48 16.25 23.83
N GLY A 48 13.34 16.85 23.50
CA GLY A 48 13.23 18.28 23.22
C GLY A 48 11.94 18.63 22.49
N PHE A 49 11.91 19.81 21.87
CA PHE A 49 10.74 20.34 21.17
C PHE A 49 11.08 20.74 19.74
N LYS A 50 10.17 20.46 18.81
CA LYS A 50 10.30 20.83 17.38
C LYS A 50 9.04 21.54 16.87
N PRO A 51 9.16 22.42 15.85
CA PRO A 51 7.98 22.99 15.16
C PRO A 51 7.06 21.90 14.63
N LEU A 52 5.75 22.12 14.69
CA LEU A 52 4.75 21.22 14.10
C LEU A 52 4.98 20.99 12.61
N ASP A 53 5.43 22.01 11.86
CA ASP A 53 5.72 21.92 10.43
C ASP A 53 6.79 20.88 10.05
N CYS A 54 7.63 20.48 11.01
CA CYS A 54 8.62 19.42 10.82
C CYS A 54 8.02 18.02 10.88
N LEU A 55 6.82 17.88 11.44
CA LEU A 55 6.07 16.64 11.48
C LEU A 55 5.24 16.54 10.20
N LYS A 56 5.35 15.42 9.49
CA LYS A 56 4.65 15.18 8.23
C LYS A 56 3.63 14.08 8.43
N ASP A 57 2.51 14.16 7.73
CA ASP A 57 1.39 13.22 7.89
C ASP A 57 1.79 11.77 7.61
N TYR A 58 2.76 11.58 6.69
CA TYR A 58 3.30 10.28 6.32
C TYR A 58 4.38 9.74 7.29
N HIS A 59 4.74 10.47 8.35
CA HIS A 59 5.67 9.99 9.38
C HIS A 59 4.98 9.12 10.45
N ASN A 60 3.74 8.69 10.24
CA ASN A 60 3.06 7.83 11.20
C ASN A 60 3.24 6.34 10.85
N LEU A 61 3.87 5.57 11.74
CA LEU A 61 4.08 4.13 11.54
C LEU A 61 2.92 3.24 12.00
N SER A 62 2.16 3.68 12.99
CA SER A 62 1.16 2.84 13.66
C SER A 62 0.07 3.70 14.30
N PRO A 63 -1.08 3.13 14.69
CA PRO A 63 -2.09 3.88 15.43
C PRO A 63 -1.47 4.65 16.60
N SER A 64 -1.80 5.94 16.70
CA SER A 64 -1.27 6.79 17.75
C SER A 64 -1.89 6.42 19.10
N THR A 65 -1.17 6.69 20.18
CA THR A 65 -1.66 6.48 21.55
C THR A 65 -1.97 7.83 22.18
N PHE A 66 -3.06 7.92 22.95
CA PHE A 66 -3.41 9.15 23.64
C PHE A 66 -2.82 9.18 25.06
N ILE A 67 -2.18 10.29 25.41
CA ILE A 67 -1.57 10.52 26.73
C ILE A 67 -2.44 11.50 27.51
N TYR A 68 -2.79 11.10 28.73
CA TYR A 68 -3.51 11.90 29.71
C TYR A 68 -2.76 11.88 31.05
N PRO A 69 -2.72 12.99 31.81
CA PRO A 69 -2.01 13.02 33.09
C PRO A 69 -2.73 12.19 34.16
N SER A 70 -1.95 11.65 35.10
CA SER A 70 -2.45 11.04 36.33
C SER A 70 -1.56 11.43 37.50
N ASP A 71 -2.18 11.83 38.60
CA ASP A 71 -1.49 12.20 39.86
C ASP A 71 -1.40 11.00 40.84
N GLU A 72 -1.86 9.81 40.44
CA GLU A 72 -1.91 8.63 41.33
C GLU A 72 -0.54 8.20 41.83
N GLN A 73 0.48 8.23 40.97
CA GLN A 73 1.83 7.82 41.32
C GLN A 73 2.73 8.99 41.72
N ILE A 74 2.54 10.15 41.07
CA ILE A 74 3.36 11.34 41.27
C ILE A 74 2.43 12.54 41.37
N PHE A 75 2.27 13.07 42.57
CA PHE A 75 1.46 14.24 42.84
C PHE A 75 2.01 15.48 42.10
N GLY A 76 1.13 16.27 41.48
CA GLY A 76 1.48 17.47 40.73
C GLY A 76 1.78 17.23 39.24
N SER A 77 1.70 15.98 38.76
CA SER A 77 1.91 15.63 37.35
C SER A 77 0.94 16.37 36.43
N THR A 78 -0.32 16.48 36.81
CA THR A 78 -1.38 17.17 36.07
C THR A 78 -1.05 18.64 35.88
N ARG A 79 -0.53 19.32 36.92
CA ARG A 79 -0.15 20.73 36.83
C ARG A 79 0.99 20.96 35.83
N VAL A 80 2.00 20.09 35.87
CA VAL A 80 3.14 20.15 34.93
C VAL A 80 2.69 19.82 33.52
N PHE A 81 1.84 18.79 33.36
CA PHE A 81 1.29 18.39 32.08
C PHE A 81 0.47 19.51 31.43
N VAL A 82 -0.44 20.15 32.17
CA VAL A 82 -1.24 21.27 31.67
C VAL A 82 -0.35 22.44 31.25
N ALA A 83 0.64 22.81 32.07
CA ALA A 83 1.57 23.89 31.72
C ALA A 83 2.37 23.58 30.44
N LEU A 84 2.81 22.33 30.28
CA LEU A 84 3.51 21.84 29.09
C LEU A 84 2.60 21.85 27.86
N HIS A 85 1.40 21.28 27.98
CA HIS A 85 0.36 21.21 26.95
C HIS A 85 0.00 22.60 26.41
N SER A 86 -0.37 23.54 27.29
CA SER A 86 -0.71 24.90 26.88
C SER A 86 0.47 25.63 26.24
N SER A 87 1.70 25.37 26.69
CA SER A 87 2.91 25.96 26.08
C SER A 87 3.19 25.41 24.68
N MET A 88 2.98 24.11 24.47
CA MET A 88 3.14 23.45 23.18
C MET A 88 2.15 23.99 22.13
N LEU A 89 0.88 24.13 22.52
CA LEU A 89 -0.16 24.73 21.68
C LEU A 89 0.19 26.18 21.31
N ARG A 90 0.45 27.01 22.31
CA ARG A 90 0.78 28.44 22.11
C ARG A 90 2.00 28.66 21.21
N LEU A 91 2.99 27.78 21.27
CA LEU A 91 4.24 27.91 20.51
C LEU A 91 4.24 27.13 19.19
N GLY A 92 3.18 26.37 18.88
CA GLY A 92 3.10 25.52 17.69
C GLY A 92 4.21 24.45 17.68
N ARG A 93 4.46 23.80 18.81
CA ARG A 93 5.56 22.82 18.99
C ARG A 93 5.04 21.46 19.41
N PHE A 94 5.66 20.40 18.89
CA PHE A 94 5.51 19.04 19.41
C PHE A 94 6.73 18.66 20.26
N ALA A 95 6.53 17.75 21.21
CA ALA A 95 7.60 17.20 22.03
C ALA A 95 8.17 15.93 21.36
N LEU A 96 9.48 15.89 21.15
CA LEU A 96 10.17 14.70 20.65
C LEU A 96 10.62 13.86 21.85
N ALA A 97 10.29 12.57 21.87
CA ALA A 97 10.61 11.68 22.97
C ALA A 97 11.00 10.27 22.49
N PHE A 98 11.68 9.52 23.35
CA PHE A 98 11.73 8.06 23.24
C PHE A 98 10.58 7.45 24.02
N TYR A 99 9.89 6.47 23.43
CA TYR A 99 8.86 5.68 24.09
C TYR A 99 9.10 4.17 23.92
N GLY A 100 8.78 3.38 24.94
CA GLY A 100 8.75 1.92 24.89
C GLY A 100 9.69 1.28 25.90
N THR A 101 10.03 0.01 25.68
CA THR A 101 10.91 -0.69 26.61
C THR A 101 12.36 -0.21 26.46
N PRO A 102 13.17 -0.30 27.53
CA PRO A 102 14.61 -0.07 27.49
C PRO A 102 15.33 -0.69 26.29
N THR A 103 14.88 -1.89 25.88
CA THR A 103 15.50 -2.70 24.83
C THR A 103 14.99 -2.40 23.41
N ARG A 104 13.91 -1.63 23.28
CA ARG A 104 13.30 -1.27 21.99
C ARG A 104 12.64 0.11 22.07
N PRO A 105 13.39 1.19 22.35
CA PRO A 105 12.80 2.51 22.34
C PRO A 105 12.47 2.92 20.90
N ARG A 106 11.27 3.46 20.72
CA ARG A 106 10.81 4.08 19.49
C ARG A 106 10.85 5.59 19.65
N LEU A 107 11.16 6.28 18.56
CA LEU A 107 11.03 7.73 18.53
C LEU A 107 9.55 8.08 18.39
N VAL A 108 9.06 9.02 19.20
CA VAL A 108 7.68 9.48 19.16
C VAL A 108 7.58 10.99 19.15
N ALA A 109 6.57 11.52 18.48
CA ALA A 109 6.14 12.91 18.57
C ALA A 109 4.91 13.00 19.47
N LEU A 110 5.01 13.80 20.53
CA LEU A 110 3.89 14.16 21.39
C LEU A 110 3.28 15.46 20.85
N VAL A 111 2.05 15.39 20.35
CA VAL A 111 1.31 16.51 19.78
C VAL A 111 0.15 16.85 20.70
N ALA A 112 0.10 18.08 21.21
CA ALA A 112 -0.98 18.53 22.08
C ALA A 112 -2.29 18.70 21.29
N GLN A 113 -3.39 18.18 21.84
CA GLN A 113 -4.74 18.32 21.32
C GLN A 113 -5.57 19.17 22.30
N GLU A 114 -6.27 20.17 21.76
CA GLU A 114 -7.27 20.95 22.50
C GLU A 114 -8.56 20.17 22.68
N GLU A 115 -9.31 20.48 23.73
CA GLU A 115 -10.62 19.87 23.93
C GLU A 115 -11.64 20.44 22.93
N VAL A 116 -12.37 19.54 22.26
CA VAL A 116 -13.49 19.91 21.39
C VAL A 116 -14.77 19.35 22.00
N ILE A 117 -15.73 20.24 22.28
CA ILE A 117 -17.01 19.91 22.91
C ILE A 117 -18.13 20.29 21.94
N SER A 118 -19.03 19.34 21.70
CA SER A 118 -20.27 19.53 20.95
C SER A 118 -21.50 19.44 21.86
N SER A 119 -22.68 19.62 21.28
CA SER A 119 -23.95 19.41 21.99
C SER A 119 -24.14 17.96 22.48
N SER A 120 -23.44 16.99 21.89
CA SER A 120 -23.48 15.57 22.26
C SER A 120 -22.47 15.17 23.35
N GLY A 121 -21.60 16.10 23.76
CA GLY A 121 -20.57 15.84 24.77
C GLY A 121 -19.17 16.20 24.27
N GLN A 122 -18.17 15.48 24.77
CA GLN A 122 -16.77 15.67 24.38
C GLN A 122 -16.48 14.86 23.11
N ASP A 123 -16.15 15.57 22.02
CA ASP A 123 -15.76 14.96 20.75
C ASP A 123 -14.26 14.63 20.75
N GLU A 124 -13.44 15.59 21.20
CA GLU A 124 -11.99 15.42 21.32
C GLU A 124 -11.55 15.71 22.76
N PRO A 125 -10.90 14.75 23.46
CA PRO A 125 -10.40 14.98 24.81
C PRO A 125 -9.16 15.88 24.82
N PRO A 126 -8.93 16.67 25.89
CA PRO A 126 -7.68 17.39 26.06
C PRO A 126 -6.54 16.41 26.39
N GLY A 127 -5.38 16.57 25.76
CA GLY A 127 -4.24 15.70 26.04
C GLY A 127 -3.18 15.76 24.97
N MET A 128 -2.42 14.67 24.78
CA MET A 128 -1.40 14.59 23.74
C MET A 128 -1.50 13.29 22.94
N HIS A 129 -1.47 13.40 21.61
CA HIS A 129 -1.25 12.27 20.72
C HIS A 129 0.22 11.89 20.70
N MET A 130 0.52 10.63 20.93
CA MET A 130 1.83 10.03 20.75
C MET A 130 1.89 9.33 19.40
N ILE A 131 2.49 10.03 18.44
CA ILE A 131 2.67 9.57 17.05
C ILE A 131 4.01 8.84 16.96
N TYR A 132 3.99 7.61 16.45
CA TYR A 132 5.17 6.77 16.31
C TYR A 132 5.94 7.12 15.04
N LEU A 133 7.16 7.63 15.19
CA LEU A 133 7.97 8.12 14.08
C LEU A 133 8.82 7.00 13.46
N PRO A 134 9.02 7.01 12.12
CA PRO A 134 9.91 6.10 11.43
C PRO A 134 11.37 6.40 11.75
N TYR A 135 12.18 5.33 11.83
CA TYR A 135 13.62 5.42 11.61
C TYR A 135 13.91 5.37 10.11
N SER A 136 15.17 5.61 9.74
CA SER A 136 15.61 5.56 8.34
C SER A 136 15.27 4.23 7.66
N ASP A 137 15.35 3.12 8.40
CA ASP A 137 15.10 1.77 7.87
C ASP A 137 13.61 1.51 7.57
N ASP A 138 12.70 2.31 8.16
CA ASP A 138 11.27 2.19 7.93
C ASP A 138 10.82 2.97 6.68
N VAL A 139 11.60 3.95 6.24
CA VAL A 139 11.30 4.78 5.07
C VAL A 139 11.64 4.02 3.78
N ARG A 140 10.71 4.02 2.83
CA ARG A 140 10.87 3.37 1.53
C ARG A 140 10.88 4.44 0.43
N TYR A 141 11.76 4.26 -0.56
CA TYR A 141 11.91 5.15 -1.71
C TYR A 141 11.42 4.44 -2.99
N PRO A 142 10.09 4.26 -3.18
CA PRO A 142 9.54 3.59 -4.37
C PRO A 142 9.96 4.25 -5.68
N GLU A 143 10.26 5.55 -5.66
CA GLU A 143 10.75 6.34 -6.78
C GLU A 143 12.11 5.87 -7.30
N GLU A 144 13.01 5.41 -6.43
CA GLU A 144 14.32 4.86 -6.85
C GLU A 144 14.18 3.54 -7.62
N VAL A 145 13.05 2.85 -7.44
CA VAL A 145 12.77 1.54 -8.05
C VAL A 145 11.94 1.66 -9.33
N HIS A 146 11.11 2.70 -9.46
CA HIS A 146 10.09 2.79 -10.51
C HIS A 146 10.21 4.02 -11.42
N LEU A 147 11.13 4.96 -11.17
CA LEU A 147 11.38 6.06 -12.10
C LEU A 147 12.26 5.57 -13.26
N THR A 148 11.63 5.26 -14.39
CA THR A 148 12.30 5.40 -15.70
C THR A 148 12.67 6.86 -15.87
N SER A 149 13.90 7.13 -16.31
CA SER A 149 14.66 8.40 -16.28
C SER A 149 14.06 9.68 -16.93
N GLY A 150 12.74 9.78 -17.09
CA GLY A 150 12.05 10.99 -17.51
C GLY A 150 11.24 11.62 -16.38
N ASP A 151 11.07 12.94 -16.42
CA ASP A 151 10.08 13.62 -15.58
C ASP A 151 8.71 12.98 -15.80
N ALA A 152 8.06 12.55 -14.71
CA ALA A 152 6.68 12.08 -14.79
C ALA A 152 5.82 13.15 -15.47
N PRO A 153 4.91 12.77 -16.39
CA PRO A 153 4.08 13.72 -17.10
C PRO A 153 3.28 14.55 -16.09
N ARG A 154 3.41 15.87 -16.17
CA ARG A 154 2.64 16.79 -15.33
C ARG A 154 1.30 17.09 -15.97
N ALA A 155 0.26 17.13 -15.16
CA ALA A 155 -1.08 17.53 -15.59
C ALA A 155 -1.10 18.99 -16.03
N THR A 156 -1.93 19.32 -17.02
CA THR A 156 -2.17 20.71 -17.45
C THR A 156 -3.10 21.43 -16.46
N ASP A 157 -3.06 22.77 -16.45
CA ASP A 157 -3.95 23.58 -15.60
C ASP A 157 -5.45 23.28 -15.85
N GLU A 158 -5.79 22.95 -17.10
CA GLU A 158 -7.15 22.55 -17.46
C GLU A 158 -7.54 21.22 -16.81
N GLN A 159 -6.67 20.20 -16.89
CA GLN A 159 -6.89 18.91 -16.24
C GLN A 159 -7.02 19.06 -14.73
N ILE A 160 -6.18 19.88 -14.10
CA ILE A 160 -6.23 20.17 -12.66
C ILE A 160 -7.55 20.86 -12.29
N LYS A 161 -8.02 21.81 -13.10
CA LYS A 161 -9.29 22.52 -12.89
C LYS A 161 -10.50 21.57 -13.00
N LYS A 162 -10.51 20.69 -13.99
CA LYS A 162 -11.57 19.68 -14.17
C LYS A 162 -11.57 18.67 -13.01
N ALA A 163 -10.40 18.16 -12.60
CA ALA A 163 -10.25 17.29 -11.43
C ALA A 163 -10.77 17.98 -10.15
N SER A 164 -10.37 19.24 -9.92
CA SER A 164 -10.80 20.01 -8.75
C SER A 164 -12.31 20.22 -8.70
N ASN A 165 -12.96 20.46 -9.86
CA ASN A 165 -14.43 20.55 -9.94
C ASN A 165 -15.11 19.21 -9.63
N LEU A 166 -14.54 18.09 -10.08
CA LEU A 166 -15.04 16.76 -9.73
C LEU A 166 -14.93 16.49 -8.23
N LEU A 167 -13.75 16.69 -7.64
CA LEU A 167 -13.50 16.47 -6.21
C LEU A 167 -14.46 17.28 -5.33
N ARG A 168 -14.70 18.55 -5.64
CA ARG A 168 -15.66 19.41 -4.91
C ARG A 168 -17.09 18.88 -4.92
N ARG A 169 -17.49 18.10 -5.93
CA ARG A 169 -18.85 17.57 -6.07
C ARG A 169 -19.02 16.24 -5.33
N ILE A 170 -17.97 15.45 -5.22
CA ILE A 170 -17.95 14.18 -4.50
C ILE A 170 -17.46 14.31 -3.04
N ASP A 171 -17.08 15.52 -2.64
CA ASP A 171 -16.60 15.82 -1.28
C ASP A 171 -17.62 15.46 -0.19
N LEU A 172 -17.16 14.68 0.78
CA LEU A 172 -17.93 14.22 1.94
C LEU A 172 -17.68 15.17 3.11
N LYS A 173 -18.43 16.28 3.16
CA LYS A 173 -18.21 17.40 4.10
C LYS A 173 -18.19 17.03 5.60
N HIS A 174 -18.87 15.96 5.99
CA HIS A 174 -18.98 15.51 7.39
C HIS A 174 -18.52 14.06 7.53
N PHE A 175 -17.39 13.74 6.92
CA PHE A 175 -16.77 12.44 7.09
C PHE A 175 -16.32 12.24 8.55
N SER A 176 -16.73 11.12 9.14
CA SER A 176 -16.18 10.62 10.39
C SER A 176 -15.88 9.14 10.20
N VAL A 177 -14.74 8.69 10.74
CA VAL A 177 -14.36 7.27 10.72
C VAL A 177 -15.39 6.42 11.48
N SER A 178 -16.08 7.01 12.45
CA SER A 178 -17.12 6.34 13.24
C SER A 178 -18.43 6.09 12.48
N HIS A 179 -18.59 6.66 11.28
CA HIS A 179 -19.79 6.46 10.46
C HIS A 179 -19.79 5.12 9.69
N PHE A 180 -18.69 4.38 9.70
CA PHE A 180 -18.55 3.15 8.94
C PHE A 180 -18.28 1.98 9.88
N ALA A 181 -19.16 0.97 9.86
CA ALA A 181 -18.94 -0.27 10.58
C ALA A 181 -17.94 -1.18 9.84
N ASN A 182 -17.19 -1.99 10.58
CA ASN A 182 -16.35 -3.03 9.97
C ASN A 182 -17.25 -4.18 9.44
N PRO A 183 -17.35 -4.41 8.12
CA PRO A 183 -18.28 -5.39 7.55
C PRO A 183 -17.99 -6.82 8.00
N GLY A 184 -16.70 -7.16 8.19
CA GLY A 184 -16.28 -8.46 8.67
C GLY A 184 -16.71 -8.74 10.10
N LEU A 185 -16.61 -7.73 10.98
CA LEU A 185 -17.08 -7.85 12.36
C LEU A 185 -18.62 -7.88 12.44
N GLN A 186 -19.31 -7.02 11.68
CA GLN A 186 -20.76 -7.06 11.60
C GLN A 186 -21.24 -8.45 11.16
N LYS A 187 -20.65 -8.99 10.10
CA LYS A 187 -20.95 -10.35 9.61
C LYS A 187 -20.70 -11.42 10.65
N HIS A 188 -19.55 -11.36 11.34
CA HIS A 188 -19.21 -12.32 12.38
C HIS A 188 -20.24 -12.34 13.52
N TYR A 189 -20.59 -11.16 14.05
CA TYR A 189 -21.51 -11.06 15.17
C TYR A 189 -22.96 -11.35 14.79
N GLY A 190 -23.41 -10.92 13.59
CA GLY A 190 -24.74 -11.27 13.10
C GLY A 190 -24.91 -12.79 12.96
N ILE A 191 -23.91 -13.50 12.43
CA ILE A 191 -23.99 -14.98 12.33
C ILE A 191 -24.03 -15.61 13.72
N LEU A 192 -23.24 -15.10 14.67
CA LEU A 192 -23.23 -15.60 16.04
C LEU A 192 -24.59 -15.40 16.72
N GLU A 193 -25.24 -14.26 16.49
CA GLU A 193 -26.58 -13.95 16.98
C GLU A 193 -27.64 -14.89 16.38
N ALA A 194 -27.66 -15.05 15.05
CA ALA A 194 -28.57 -15.97 14.37
C ALA A 194 -28.43 -17.41 14.91
N LEU A 195 -27.19 -17.89 15.07
CA LEU A 195 -26.91 -19.19 15.66
C LEU A 195 -27.38 -19.31 17.12
N ALA A 196 -27.23 -18.25 17.91
CA ALA A 196 -27.67 -18.23 19.31
C ALA A 196 -29.20 -18.23 19.46
N LEU A 197 -29.89 -17.58 18.52
CA LEU A 197 -31.35 -17.50 18.46
C LEU A 197 -32.01 -18.69 17.74
N GLY A 198 -31.22 -19.54 17.08
CA GLY A 198 -31.72 -20.68 16.32
C GLY A 198 -32.39 -20.27 15.00
N GLU A 199 -31.94 -19.17 14.41
CA GLU A 199 -32.39 -18.70 13.10
C GLU A 199 -31.68 -19.49 11.99
N ASP A 200 -32.44 -19.96 11.00
CA ASP A 200 -31.92 -20.72 9.86
C ASP A 200 -31.42 -19.81 8.71
N GLU A 201 -31.75 -18.52 8.75
CA GLU A 201 -31.36 -17.55 7.74
C GLU A 201 -30.04 -16.85 8.10
N MET A 202 -29.19 -16.67 7.10
CA MET A 202 -27.97 -15.88 7.26
C MET A 202 -28.31 -14.40 7.26
N PRO A 203 -27.78 -13.60 8.19
CA PRO A 203 -28.07 -12.17 8.24
C PRO A 203 -27.50 -11.47 7.01
N ASP A 204 -28.34 -10.66 6.36
CA ASP A 204 -27.93 -9.76 5.30
C ASP A 204 -27.35 -8.48 5.90
N ILE A 205 -26.07 -8.25 5.68
CA ILE A 205 -25.32 -7.15 6.28
C ILE A 205 -24.78 -6.27 5.17
N LYS A 206 -25.30 -5.05 5.10
CA LYS A 206 -24.89 -4.04 4.14
C LYS A 206 -23.45 -3.60 4.42
N ASP A 207 -22.59 -3.71 3.42
CA ASP A 207 -21.24 -3.16 3.48
C ASP A 207 -21.28 -1.66 3.20
N GLU A 208 -21.12 -0.87 4.26
CA GLU A 208 -21.10 0.60 4.20
C GLU A 208 -19.78 1.15 3.64
N THR A 209 -18.75 0.32 3.48
CA THR A 209 -17.45 0.74 2.94
C THR A 209 -17.44 0.81 1.41
N LEU A 210 -18.46 0.25 0.76
CA LEU A 210 -18.63 0.31 -0.68
C LEU A 210 -19.13 1.70 -1.12
N PRO A 211 -18.63 2.24 -2.26
CA PRO A 211 -19.15 3.49 -2.81
C PRO A 211 -20.64 3.39 -3.17
N ASP A 212 -21.37 4.48 -2.94
CA ASP A 212 -22.76 4.61 -3.37
C ASP A 212 -22.83 4.93 -4.88
N GLU A 213 -22.73 3.89 -5.71
CA GLU A 213 -22.73 4.03 -7.18
C GLU A 213 -24.04 4.64 -7.70
N GLU A 214 -25.19 4.24 -7.16
CA GLU A 214 -26.49 4.78 -7.54
C GLU A 214 -26.62 6.26 -7.14
N GLY A 215 -26.19 6.63 -5.93
CA GLY A 215 -26.14 8.02 -5.48
C GLY A 215 -25.19 8.90 -6.30
N LEU A 216 -24.07 8.35 -6.76
CA LEU A 216 -23.14 9.08 -7.64
C LEU A 216 -23.70 9.22 -9.06
N ALA A 217 -24.32 8.17 -9.63
CA ALA A 217 -24.90 8.17 -10.96
C ALA A 217 -26.15 9.05 -11.07
N SER A 218 -26.95 9.11 -10.01
CA SER A 218 -28.17 9.93 -9.96
C SER A 218 -27.91 11.43 -9.89
N ARG A 219 -26.66 11.87 -9.68
CA ARG A 219 -26.28 13.29 -9.60
C ARG A 219 -25.74 13.77 -10.97
N PRO A 220 -26.54 14.47 -11.80
CA PRO A 220 -26.12 14.84 -13.17
C PRO A 220 -24.88 15.73 -13.18
N GLY A 221 -24.73 16.55 -12.14
CA GLY A 221 -23.56 17.40 -11.96
C GLY A 221 -22.27 16.63 -11.69
N VAL A 222 -22.34 15.45 -11.06
CA VAL A 222 -21.17 14.58 -10.83
C VAL A 222 -20.83 13.87 -12.13
N VAL A 223 -21.82 13.25 -12.79
CA VAL A 223 -21.66 12.57 -14.08
C VAL A 223 -21.02 13.50 -15.11
N LYS A 224 -21.54 14.72 -15.25
CA LYS A 224 -20.95 15.72 -16.17
C LYS A 224 -19.50 16.04 -15.82
N ALA A 225 -19.17 16.19 -14.54
CA ALA A 225 -17.80 16.51 -14.12
C ALA A 225 -16.84 15.33 -14.37
N ILE A 226 -17.32 14.09 -14.24
CA ILE A 226 -16.56 12.87 -14.60
C ILE A 226 -16.26 12.87 -16.09
N GLU A 227 -17.26 13.05 -16.95
CA GLU A 227 -17.08 13.03 -18.40
C GLU A 227 -16.19 14.17 -18.89
N GLU A 228 -16.35 15.39 -18.35
CA GLU A 228 -15.45 16.51 -18.67
C GLU A 228 -14.01 16.25 -18.23
N PHE A 229 -13.78 15.54 -17.12
CA PHE A 229 -12.45 15.18 -16.67
C PHE A 229 -11.84 14.07 -17.53
N LYS A 230 -12.62 13.04 -17.87
CA LYS A 230 -12.21 11.97 -18.80
C LYS A 230 -11.79 12.54 -20.15
N ALA A 231 -12.61 13.40 -20.75
CA ALA A 231 -12.31 14.02 -22.04
C ALA A 231 -11.01 14.86 -21.99
N ALA A 232 -10.77 15.59 -20.89
CA ALA A 232 -9.56 16.40 -20.74
C ALA A 232 -8.27 15.59 -20.53
N VAL A 233 -8.37 14.37 -19.98
CA VAL A 233 -7.20 13.51 -19.71
C VAL A 233 -6.94 12.53 -20.84
N PHE A 234 -7.99 11.87 -21.34
CA PHE A 234 -7.87 10.79 -22.31
C PHE A 234 -8.23 11.20 -23.74
N GLY A 235 -8.84 12.38 -23.94
CA GLY A 235 -9.35 12.84 -25.24
C GLY A 235 -10.73 12.27 -25.57
N GLU A 236 -11.33 12.78 -26.65
CA GLU A 236 -12.69 12.38 -27.08
C GLU A 236 -12.77 10.96 -27.68
N ASN A 237 -11.63 10.37 -28.04
CA ASN A 237 -11.52 9.02 -28.62
C ASN A 237 -11.15 7.95 -27.58
N TYR A 238 -11.36 8.22 -26.28
CA TYR A 238 -11.07 7.25 -25.25
C TYR A 238 -12.14 6.15 -25.22
N ASP A 239 -11.81 5.00 -25.80
CA ASP A 239 -12.64 3.80 -25.72
C ASP A 239 -12.39 3.08 -24.39
N GLN A 240 -13.33 3.25 -23.46
CA GLN A 240 -13.23 2.71 -22.11
C GLN A 240 -13.23 1.17 -22.11
N GLU A 241 -13.93 0.52 -23.06
CA GLU A 241 -13.92 -0.94 -23.20
C GLU A 241 -12.55 -1.47 -23.68
N GLU A 242 -11.89 -0.76 -24.59
CA GLU A 242 -10.56 -1.16 -25.08
C GLU A 242 -9.49 -1.00 -24.00
N ALA A 243 -9.57 0.07 -23.19
CA ALA A 243 -8.66 0.32 -22.07
C ALA A 243 -8.82 -0.71 -20.92
N GLU A 244 -10.07 -1.06 -20.57
CA GLU A 244 -10.36 -2.09 -19.57
C GLU A 244 -9.97 -3.49 -20.05
N ALA A 245 -10.18 -3.80 -21.34
CA ALA A 245 -9.71 -5.03 -21.96
C ALA A 245 -8.17 -5.11 -22.08
N ALA A 246 -7.49 -3.98 -22.18
CA ALA A 246 -6.02 -3.89 -22.15
C ALA A 246 -5.47 -4.05 -20.72
N ALA A 247 -6.10 -3.43 -19.71
CA ALA A 247 -5.72 -3.56 -18.31
C ALA A 247 -5.91 -5.00 -17.78
N ALA A 248 -7.00 -5.67 -18.16
CA ALA A 248 -7.23 -7.09 -17.83
C ALA A 248 -6.18 -8.03 -18.46
N LYS A 249 -5.52 -7.63 -19.55
CA LYS A 249 -4.41 -8.36 -20.19
C LYS A 249 -3.04 -8.10 -19.53
N GLY A 250 -2.94 -7.18 -18.56
CA GLY A 250 -1.69 -6.81 -17.89
C GLY A 250 -0.98 -7.97 -17.17
N GLY A 251 -1.73 -8.96 -16.66
CA GLY A 251 -1.16 -10.19 -16.09
C GLY A 251 -0.52 -11.14 -17.10
N ALA A 252 -0.88 -11.05 -18.39
CA ALA A 252 -0.34 -11.88 -19.47
C ALA A 252 0.92 -11.28 -20.13
N SER A 253 1.29 -10.04 -19.77
CA SER A 253 2.43 -9.29 -20.34
C SER A 253 3.79 -10.00 -20.11
N LYS A 254 4.05 -10.48 -18.89
CA LYS A 254 5.29 -11.22 -18.59
C LYS A 254 5.42 -12.54 -19.37
N LYS A 255 4.30 -13.25 -19.59
CA LYS A 255 4.29 -14.53 -20.31
C LYS A 255 4.44 -14.34 -21.82
N ARG A 256 3.86 -13.28 -22.40
CA ARG A 256 4.04 -12.94 -23.82
C ARG A 256 5.43 -12.42 -24.15
N LYS A 257 6.05 -11.63 -23.27
CA LYS A 257 7.43 -11.15 -23.47
C LYS A 257 8.43 -12.30 -23.53
N ALA A 258 8.32 -13.28 -22.61
CA ALA A 258 9.16 -14.48 -22.64
C ALA A 258 8.96 -15.34 -23.91
N ILE A 259 7.73 -15.44 -24.43
CA ILE A 259 7.43 -16.17 -25.67
C ILE A 259 7.97 -15.42 -26.90
N ALA A 260 7.85 -14.09 -26.93
CA ALA A 260 8.36 -13.26 -28.02
C ALA A 260 9.91 -13.24 -28.05
N ASP A 261 10.56 -13.19 -26.89
CA ASP A 261 12.03 -13.23 -26.79
C ASP A 261 12.58 -14.60 -27.24
N ALA A 262 11.93 -15.70 -26.85
CA ALA A 262 12.28 -17.06 -27.30
C ALA A 262 12.02 -17.27 -28.80
N ALA A 263 10.96 -16.65 -29.34
CA ALA A 263 10.67 -16.68 -30.77
C ALA A 263 11.67 -15.84 -31.58
N SER A 264 12.12 -14.70 -31.04
CA SER A 264 13.11 -13.82 -31.68
C SER A 264 14.50 -14.46 -31.77
N GLN A 265 14.91 -15.22 -30.74
CA GLN A 265 16.15 -15.99 -30.79
C GLN A 265 16.10 -17.13 -31.83
N LYS A 266 14.96 -17.80 -31.96
CA LYS A 266 14.78 -18.86 -32.96
C LYS A 266 14.60 -18.31 -34.37
N SER A 267 13.96 -17.15 -34.54
CA SER A 267 13.82 -16.52 -35.87
C SER A 267 15.16 -15.97 -36.37
N ALA A 268 16.05 -15.49 -35.49
CA ALA A 268 17.39 -15.01 -35.84
C ALA A 268 18.32 -16.11 -36.40
N ALA A 269 17.99 -17.39 -36.24
CA ALA A 269 18.76 -18.51 -36.79
C ALA A 269 18.57 -18.71 -38.31
N TYR A 270 17.62 -18.00 -38.92
CA TYR A 270 17.26 -18.12 -40.33
C TYR A 270 17.42 -16.79 -41.06
N ASP A 271 17.96 -16.83 -42.28
CA ASP A 271 17.94 -15.70 -43.19
C ASP A 271 16.61 -15.67 -43.96
N TRP A 272 15.63 -14.96 -43.40
CA TRP A 272 14.28 -14.89 -43.95
C TRP A 272 14.21 -14.17 -45.29
N ALA A 273 15.15 -13.26 -45.58
CA ALA A 273 15.20 -12.56 -46.84
C ALA A 273 15.64 -13.49 -47.98
N ASP A 274 16.70 -14.29 -47.77
CA ASP A 274 17.18 -15.29 -48.72
C ASP A 274 16.15 -16.42 -48.92
N LEU A 275 15.52 -16.89 -47.84
CA LEU A 275 14.47 -17.90 -47.92
C LEU A 275 13.24 -17.44 -48.72
N ALA A 276 12.91 -16.14 -48.65
CA ALA A 276 11.85 -15.53 -49.42
C ALA A 276 12.22 -15.39 -50.90
N ASP A 277 13.44 -14.93 -51.22
CA ASP A 277 13.92 -14.76 -52.60
C ASP A 277 14.05 -16.10 -53.35
N ASN A 278 14.52 -17.12 -52.64
CA ASN A 278 14.73 -18.45 -53.21
C ASN A 278 13.47 -19.34 -53.17
N GLY A 279 12.32 -18.82 -52.72
CA GLY A 279 11.05 -19.55 -52.65
C GLY A 279 11.02 -20.72 -51.64
N LYS A 280 12.03 -20.83 -50.77
CA LYS A 280 12.22 -21.94 -49.82
C LYS A 280 11.32 -21.87 -48.58
N LEU A 281 10.55 -20.79 -48.42
CA LEU A 281 9.52 -20.69 -47.37
C LEU A 281 8.45 -21.81 -47.44
N LYS A 282 8.23 -22.39 -48.63
CA LYS A 282 7.32 -23.52 -48.84
C LYS A 282 7.82 -24.83 -48.23
N ASP A 283 9.13 -24.97 -48.04
CA ASP A 283 9.77 -26.18 -47.52
C ASP A 283 9.90 -26.16 -45.99
N MET A 284 9.76 -24.98 -45.37
CA MET A 284 9.80 -24.82 -43.92
C MET A 284 8.57 -25.43 -43.23
N THR A 285 8.73 -25.83 -41.97
CA THR A 285 7.58 -26.31 -41.19
C THR A 285 6.66 -25.15 -40.81
N VAL A 286 5.37 -25.44 -40.62
CA VAL A 286 4.39 -24.42 -40.17
C VAL A 286 4.79 -23.84 -38.80
N MET A 287 5.50 -24.59 -37.97
CA MET A 287 5.97 -24.11 -36.67
C MET A 287 7.07 -23.05 -36.80
N ASP A 288 8.03 -23.26 -37.71
CA ASP A 288 9.12 -22.30 -37.93
C ASP A 288 8.60 -20.99 -38.52
N LEU A 289 7.67 -21.08 -39.48
CA LEU A 289 7.01 -19.91 -40.06
C LEU A 289 6.20 -19.12 -39.00
N LYS A 290 5.53 -19.80 -38.07
CA LYS A 290 4.83 -19.15 -36.96
C LYS A 290 5.79 -18.50 -35.96
N THR A 291 7.02 -18.99 -35.87
CA THR A 291 8.05 -18.41 -34.99
C THR A 291 8.45 -17.02 -35.46
N TYR A 292 8.63 -16.81 -36.77
CA TYR A 292 8.84 -15.47 -37.35
C TYR A 292 7.64 -14.54 -37.10
N LEU A 293 6.42 -15.01 -37.36
CA LEU A 293 5.22 -14.21 -37.12
C LEU A 293 5.08 -13.81 -35.64
N THR A 294 5.44 -14.71 -34.71
CA THR A 294 5.42 -14.44 -33.27
C THR A 294 6.49 -13.42 -32.86
N ALA A 295 7.69 -13.50 -33.44
CA ALA A 295 8.79 -12.56 -33.20
C ALA A 295 8.46 -11.13 -33.69
N HIS A 296 7.72 -11.01 -34.80
CA HIS A 296 7.33 -9.73 -35.39
C HIS A 296 5.92 -9.25 -34.98
N GLY A 297 5.29 -9.90 -34.00
CA GLY A 297 3.98 -9.48 -33.49
C GLY A 297 2.82 -9.63 -34.48
N LEU A 298 2.97 -10.50 -35.49
CA LEU A 298 1.99 -10.75 -36.54
C LEU A 298 1.06 -11.93 -36.19
N ALA A 299 -0.13 -11.94 -36.77
CA ALA A 299 -1.12 -12.99 -36.53
C ALA A 299 -0.64 -14.37 -37.03
N VAL A 300 -0.67 -15.38 -36.15
CA VAL A 300 -0.19 -16.76 -36.42
C VAL A 300 -1.26 -17.73 -36.96
N SER A 301 -2.49 -17.24 -37.18
CA SER A 301 -3.62 -18.05 -37.66
C SER A 301 -3.61 -18.21 -39.18
N GLY A 302 -4.11 -19.36 -39.65
CA GLY A 302 -4.29 -19.67 -41.07
C GLY A 302 -3.64 -20.97 -41.55
N LYS A 303 -3.94 -21.35 -42.79
CA LYS A 303 -3.26 -22.42 -43.53
C LYS A 303 -1.85 -21.95 -43.93
N LYS A 304 -0.96 -22.90 -44.25
CA LYS A 304 0.47 -22.64 -44.54
C LYS A 304 0.68 -21.53 -45.58
N ASP A 305 -0.11 -21.53 -46.66
CA ASP A 305 0.00 -20.51 -47.72
C ASP A 305 -0.32 -19.10 -47.21
N ALA A 306 -1.34 -18.94 -46.36
CA ALA A 306 -1.71 -17.65 -45.77
C ALA A 306 -0.63 -17.13 -44.80
N ILE A 307 0.07 -18.04 -44.11
CA ILE A 307 1.20 -17.72 -43.25
C ILE A 307 2.39 -17.25 -44.09
N ILE A 308 2.70 -17.93 -45.19
CA ILE A 308 3.79 -17.56 -46.11
C ILE A 308 3.51 -16.20 -46.75
N SER A 309 2.30 -15.97 -47.26
CA SER A 309 1.91 -14.69 -47.84
C SER A 309 2.11 -13.54 -46.84
N ARG A 310 1.77 -13.74 -45.57
CA ARG A 310 1.95 -12.73 -44.52
C ARG A 310 3.42 -12.41 -44.24
N ILE A 311 4.30 -13.41 -44.33
CA ILE A 311 5.75 -13.22 -44.20
C ILE A 311 6.29 -12.44 -45.40
N LEU A 312 5.88 -12.79 -46.62
CA LEU A 312 6.27 -12.09 -47.85
C LEU A 312 5.81 -10.64 -47.85
N THR A 313 4.55 -10.37 -47.49
CA THR A 313 4.01 -9.00 -47.35
C THR A 313 4.79 -8.18 -46.32
N HIS A 314 5.18 -8.78 -45.20
CA HIS A 314 5.99 -8.08 -44.18
C HIS A 314 7.42 -7.79 -44.66
N LEU A 315 7.99 -8.65 -45.50
CA LEU A 315 9.31 -8.47 -46.11
C LEU A 315 9.29 -7.58 -47.37
N GLY A 316 8.10 -7.16 -47.83
CA GLY A 316 7.91 -6.34 -49.03
C GLY A 316 8.16 -7.09 -50.35
N LYS A 317 7.91 -8.41 -50.38
CA LYS A 317 8.12 -9.30 -51.53
C LYS A 317 6.82 -9.93 -52.04
#